data_AF-A0AA39I876-F1
#
_entry.id   AF-A0AA39I876-F1
#
_cell.length_a   1.000
_cell.length_b   1.000
_cell.length_c   1.000
_cell.angle_alpha   90.00
_cell.angle_beta   90.00
_cell.angle_gamma   90.00
#
_symmetry.space_group_name_H-M   'P 1'
#
loop_
_entity.id
_entity.type
_entity.pdbx_description
1 polymer ?
#
loop_
_entity_poly.entity_id
_entity_poly.type
_entity_poly.pdbx_seq_one_letter_code
_entity_poly.pdbx_strand_id
1 'polypeptide(L)'
;MSLITEENFSEQFALLRQNMTDLCFFEKTLMKAAADDSKNQLDLLNALEHVEIRRKAAEEKAARTEAEVQRLGRSLQEAEEDNQRLKQELRKALGRIACLESETASLRIENRGLQMKLTVGEQILHGVHRGVEETSRDRSNDVEGDFSEDSGYGPLTSTMVDKATEWTQEALLSPINTRKHIFKLFQPTMHKCDFCRELMTFGASKALKCLDCHMRVHGRCNIHLRAPCAPRLDAKVSDKNRLDIADFCPRSATRKIPFPVVQCVAALESRGLGVQGLYRNLGNDADIKKLYEEFLSGRPFPDLNDQETATITGCLVKFLSSFNEHLVPSGKLSSFRKALRTGDETALKNGVADLPQVNRQTLAYLCCHLQDVASRRDINRMGVDELSLCLAPSVVELSPYKNISEATTDSVYVLRGLLGLTSNFWIDVLAL
;
A
#
# COMPACT_ATOMS: atom_id res chain seq x y z
N MET A 1 16.96 -5.20 14.81
CA MET A 1 18.44 -5.13 14.85
C MET A 1 18.98 -6.47 15.31
N SER A 2 19.10 -7.44 14.40
CA SER A 2 19.98 -8.58 14.60
C SER A 2 20.51 -9.03 13.25
N LEU A 3 21.83 -8.98 13.14
CA LEU A 3 22.66 -9.87 12.33
C LEU A 3 22.69 -9.58 10.82
N ILE A 4 23.51 -8.58 10.48
CA ILE A 4 24.51 -8.76 9.42
C ILE A 4 25.19 -10.09 9.74
N THR A 5 24.87 -11.15 8.99
CA THR A 5 25.24 -12.51 9.35
C THR A 5 26.76 -12.65 9.36
N GLU A 6 27.27 -13.31 10.41
CA GLU A 6 28.68 -13.70 10.57
C GLU A 6 29.23 -14.44 9.33
N GLU A 7 28.35 -15.01 8.49
CA GLU A 7 28.67 -15.70 7.24
C GLU A 7 29.39 -14.81 6.23
N ASN A 8 29.03 -13.53 6.09
CA ASN A 8 29.65 -12.66 5.07
C ASN A 8 31.05 -12.18 5.48
N PHE A 9 31.28 -12.02 6.79
CA PHE A 9 32.63 -11.80 7.33
C PHE A 9 33.45 -13.08 7.29
N SER A 10 32.84 -14.23 7.58
CA SER A 10 33.51 -15.54 7.53
C SER A 10 34.03 -15.85 6.13
N GLU A 11 33.25 -15.57 5.08
CA GLU A 11 33.70 -15.71 3.68
C GLU A 11 34.83 -14.74 3.32
N GLN A 12 34.76 -13.48 3.74
CA GLN A 12 35.85 -12.51 3.47
C GLN A 12 37.12 -12.85 4.26
N PHE A 13 37.01 -13.31 5.51
CA PHE A 13 38.14 -13.80 6.30
C PHE A 13 38.67 -15.16 5.82
N ALA A 14 37.83 -16.00 5.22
CA ALA A 14 38.24 -17.24 4.56
C ALA A 14 39.04 -16.93 3.29
N LEU A 15 38.58 -15.97 2.49
CA LEU A 15 39.30 -15.50 1.31
C LEU A 15 40.64 -14.83 1.68
N LEU A 16 40.66 -14.04 2.76
CA LEU A 16 41.89 -13.44 3.27
C LEU A 16 42.88 -14.50 3.79
N ARG A 17 42.39 -15.52 4.52
CA ARG A 17 43.20 -16.67 4.95
C ARG A 17 43.73 -17.46 3.77
N GLN A 18 42.91 -17.70 2.75
CA GLN A 18 43.32 -18.41 1.55
C GLN A 18 44.42 -17.64 0.81
N ASN A 19 44.27 -16.33 0.64
CA ASN A 19 45.30 -15.47 0.06
C ASN A 19 46.61 -15.45 0.88
N MET A 20 46.52 -15.50 2.22
CA MET A 20 47.70 -15.65 3.09
C MET A 20 48.37 -17.01 2.96
N THR A 21 47.58 -18.06 2.76
CA THR A 21 48.09 -19.44 2.57
C THR A 21 48.79 -19.56 1.22
N ASP A 22 48.25 -18.93 0.18
CA ASP A 22 48.85 -18.85 -1.15
C ASP A 22 50.19 -18.08 -1.13
N LEU A 23 50.27 -16.98 -0.36
CA LEU A 23 51.54 -16.27 -0.11
C LEU A 23 52.59 -17.17 0.57
N CYS A 24 52.18 -17.99 1.54
CA CYS A 24 53.06 -18.89 2.28
C CYS A 24 53.54 -20.09 1.42
N PHE A 25 52.69 -20.58 0.50
CA PHE A 25 53.07 -21.56 -0.51
C PHE A 25 54.07 -20.99 -1.52
N PHE A 26 53.87 -19.73 -1.92
CA PHE A 26 54.76 -19.03 -2.84
C PHE A 26 56.13 -18.74 -2.22
N GLU A 27 56.17 -18.37 -0.94
CA GLU A 27 57.40 -18.19 -0.16
C GLU A 27 58.24 -19.49 -0.09
N LYS A 28 57.58 -20.65 0.12
CA LYS A 28 58.24 -21.96 0.05
C LYS A 28 58.78 -22.29 -1.34
N THR A 29 58.10 -21.83 -2.39
CA THR A 29 58.52 -22.04 -3.78
C THR A 29 59.73 -21.15 -4.13
N LEU A 30 59.76 -19.91 -3.65
CA LEU A 30 60.89 -18.99 -3.73
C LEU A 30 62.13 -19.51 -3.00
N MET A 31 61.97 -20.05 -1.78
CA MET A 31 63.06 -20.67 -1.01
C MET A 31 63.66 -21.89 -1.74
N LYS A 32 62.84 -22.62 -2.50
CA LYS A 32 63.28 -23.77 -3.30
C LYS A 32 63.97 -23.34 -4.61
N ALA A 33 63.55 -22.24 -5.22
CA ALA A 33 64.16 -21.67 -6.42
C ALA A 33 65.49 -20.95 -6.13
N ALA A 34 65.66 -20.39 -4.93
CA ALA A 34 66.91 -19.75 -4.49
C ALA A 34 68.08 -20.73 -4.26
N ALA A 35 67.81 -22.04 -4.26
CA ALA A 35 68.81 -23.09 -4.01
C ALA A 35 69.66 -23.48 -5.24
N ASP A 36 69.25 -23.11 -6.46
CA ASP A 36 69.94 -23.48 -7.70
C ASP A 36 70.41 -22.25 -8.51
N ASP A 37 71.74 -22.19 -8.72
CA ASP A 37 72.59 -21.46 -9.69
C ASP A 37 72.32 -19.99 -10.11
N SER A 38 73.41 -19.25 -10.35
CA SER A 38 73.54 -17.77 -10.34
C SER A 38 72.70 -16.98 -11.37
N LYS A 39 72.01 -17.63 -12.31
CA LYS A 39 71.10 -16.98 -13.27
C LYS A 39 69.71 -16.69 -12.65
N ASN A 40 69.34 -17.45 -11.62
CA ASN A 40 68.08 -17.31 -10.89
C ASN A 40 68.07 -16.14 -9.89
N GLN A 41 69.21 -15.47 -9.66
CA GLN A 41 69.34 -14.42 -8.64
C GLN A 41 68.62 -13.11 -9.03
N LEU A 42 68.62 -12.75 -10.32
CA LEU A 42 67.91 -11.57 -10.83
C LEU A 42 66.39 -11.82 -10.89
N ASP A 43 65.98 -13.02 -11.29
CA ASP A 43 64.57 -13.42 -11.30
C ASP A 43 64.01 -13.51 -9.87
N LEU A 44 64.83 -13.95 -8.90
CA LEU A 44 64.49 -13.94 -7.48
C LEU A 44 64.33 -12.50 -6.94
N LEU A 45 65.24 -11.58 -7.29
CA LEU A 45 65.15 -10.17 -6.92
C LEU A 45 63.88 -9.50 -7.50
N ASN A 46 63.58 -9.73 -8.78
CA ASN A 46 62.38 -9.20 -9.43
C ASN A 46 61.09 -9.78 -8.79
N ALA A 47 61.10 -11.07 -8.43
CA ALA A 47 59.97 -11.70 -7.75
C ALA A 47 59.76 -11.13 -6.33
N LEU A 48 60.85 -10.91 -5.58
CA LEU A 48 60.81 -10.29 -4.25
C LEU A 48 60.28 -8.85 -4.32
N GLU A 49 60.74 -8.06 -5.29
CA GLU A 49 60.25 -6.69 -5.50
C GLU A 49 58.74 -6.67 -5.82
N HIS A 50 58.28 -7.58 -6.69
CA HIS A 50 56.84 -7.72 -6.98
C HIS A 50 56.01 -8.13 -5.76
N VAL A 51 56.53 -9.02 -4.91
CA VAL A 51 55.87 -9.41 -3.66
C VAL A 51 55.80 -8.22 -2.71
N GLU A 52 56.86 -7.42 -2.60
CA GLU A 52 56.89 -6.26 -1.72
C GLU A 52 55.93 -5.15 -2.17
N ILE A 53 55.81 -4.92 -3.48
CA ILE A 53 54.79 -4.01 -4.04
C ILE A 53 53.38 -4.50 -3.71
N ARG A 54 53.11 -5.80 -3.89
CA ARG A 54 51.80 -6.39 -3.57
C ARG A 54 51.49 -6.34 -2.08
N ARG A 55 52.49 -6.55 -1.21
CA ARG A 55 52.35 -6.43 0.26
C ARG A 55 51.96 -5.00 0.64
N LYS A 56 52.68 -3.99 0.14
CA LYS A 56 52.35 -2.57 0.39
C LYS A 56 50.94 -2.21 -0.10
N ALA A 57 50.55 -2.67 -1.29
CA ALA A 57 49.21 -2.45 -1.82
C ALA A 57 48.11 -3.11 -0.96
N ALA A 58 48.38 -4.31 -0.43
CA ALA A 58 47.46 -5.01 0.47
C ALA A 58 47.35 -4.29 1.82
N GLU A 59 48.45 -3.81 2.39
CA GLU A 59 48.48 -3.03 3.64
C GLU A 59 47.69 -1.72 3.51
N GLU A 60 47.86 -0.97 2.42
CA GLU A 60 47.06 0.23 2.18
C GLU A 60 45.58 -0.08 2.01
N LYS A 61 45.23 -1.19 1.34
CA LYS A 61 43.84 -1.61 1.19
C LYS A 61 43.23 -1.96 2.55
N ALA A 62 43.98 -2.68 3.40
CA ALA A 62 43.55 -3.01 4.76
C ALA A 62 43.34 -1.74 5.61
N ALA A 63 44.26 -0.79 5.56
CA ALA A 63 44.13 0.49 6.26
C ALA A 63 42.90 1.30 5.78
N ARG A 64 42.63 1.33 4.47
CA ARG A 64 41.42 1.97 3.90
C ARG A 64 40.14 1.31 4.40
N THR A 65 40.10 -0.02 4.43
CA THR A 65 38.94 -0.75 4.96
C THR A 65 38.74 -0.55 6.45
N GLU A 66 39.82 -0.49 7.24
CA GLU A 66 39.74 -0.24 8.68
C GLU A 66 39.19 1.17 8.97
N ALA A 67 39.66 2.19 8.25
CA ALA A 67 39.14 3.55 8.37
C ALA A 67 37.64 3.65 8.03
N GLU A 68 37.19 2.91 7.01
CA GLU A 68 35.79 2.86 6.62
C GLU A 68 34.92 2.15 7.68
N VAL A 69 35.40 1.04 8.24
CA VAL A 69 34.72 0.34 9.35
C VAL A 69 34.59 1.26 10.57
N GLN A 70 35.65 2.00 10.92
CA GLN A 70 35.59 2.97 12.01
C GLN A 70 34.61 4.11 11.74
N ARG A 71 34.52 4.59 10.49
CA ARG A 71 33.54 5.62 10.09
C ARG A 71 32.11 5.12 10.22
N LEU A 72 31.84 3.93 9.69
CA LEU A 72 30.51 3.30 9.79
C LEU A 72 30.14 3.00 11.24
N GLY A 73 31.10 2.59 12.08
CA GLY A 73 30.89 2.39 13.52
C GLY A 73 30.45 3.66 14.24
N ARG A 74 31.07 4.80 13.95
CA ARG A 74 30.65 6.10 14.52
C ARG A 74 29.23 6.50 14.07
N SER A 75 28.94 6.35 12.78
CA SER A 75 27.62 6.67 12.24
C SER A 75 26.51 5.77 12.80
N LEU A 76 26.81 4.49 13.06
CA LEU A 76 25.88 3.58 13.70
C LEU A 76 25.59 4.02 15.15
N GLN A 77 26.63 4.41 15.90
CA GLN A 77 26.47 4.88 17.28
C GLN A 77 25.61 6.16 17.35
N GLU A 78 25.84 7.14 16.46
CA GLU A 78 25.01 8.35 16.36
C GLU A 78 23.55 8.01 16.06
N ALA A 79 23.30 7.08 15.13
CA ALA A 79 21.95 6.65 14.79
C ALA A 79 21.25 5.92 15.97
N GLU A 80 21.99 5.16 16.77
CA GLU A 80 21.47 4.51 17.99
C GLU A 80 21.07 5.53 19.06
N GLU A 81 21.88 6.57 19.27
CA GLU A 81 21.58 7.66 20.20
C GLU A 81 20.33 8.45 19.78
N ASP A 82 20.22 8.78 18.48
CA ASP A 82 19.02 9.42 17.93
C ASP A 82 17.76 8.55 18.08
N ASN A 83 17.90 7.24 17.85
CA ASN A 83 16.78 6.30 18.02
C ASN A 83 16.30 6.26 19.48
N GLN A 84 17.22 6.27 20.45
CA GLN A 84 16.90 6.33 21.87
C GLN A 84 16.20 7.65 22.23
N ARG A 85 16.70 8.77 21.71
CA ARG A 85 16.10 10.09 21.93
C ARG A 85 14.67 10.16 21.40
N LEU A 86 14.44 9.72 20.16
CA LEU A 86 13.11 9.70 19.54
C LEU A 86 12.13 8.81 20.33
N LYS A 87 12.57 7.64 20.80
CA LYS A 87 11.75 6.78 21.68
C LYS A 87 11.34 7.50 22.97
N GLN A 88 12.21 8.32 23.54
CA GLN A 88 11.90 9.07 24.75
C GLN A 88 10.90 10.21 24.47
N GLU A 89 11.04 10.91 23.34
CA GLU A 89 10.09 11.93 22.90
C GLU A 89 8.71 11.32 22.61
N LEU A 90 8.65 10.16 21.97
CA LEU A 90 7.42 9.40 21.74
C LEU A 90 6.70 9.06 23.05
N ARG A 91 7.41 8.52 24.05
CA ARG A 91 6.82 8.22 25.37
C ARG A 91 6.21 9.47 26.02
N LYS A 92 6.88 10.62 25.92
CA LYS A 92 6.36 11.90 26.44
C LYS A 92 5.13 12.38 25.66
N ALA A 93 5.08 12.17 24.35
CA ALA A 93 3.91 12.51 23.53
C ALA A 93 2.70 11.63 23.89
N LEU A 94 2.90 10.32 24.03
CA LEU A 94 1.85 9.37 24.44
C LEU A 94 1.25 9.73 25.81
N GLY A 95 2.09 10.12 26.78
CA GLY A 95 1.61 10.59 28.08
C GLY A 95 0.72 11.84 28.00
N ARG A 96 1.08 12.80 27.14
CA ARG A 96 0.26 14.00 26.89
C ARG A 96 -1.07 13.66 26.22
N ILE A 97 -1.07 12.73 25.26
CA ILE A 97 -2.30 12.29 24.58
C ILE A 97 -3.27 11.66 25.58
N ALA A 98 -2.79 10.76 26.45
CA ALA A 98 -3.62 10.10 27.46
C ALA A 98 -4.27 11.12 28.43
N CYS A 99 -3.52 12.14 28.85
CA CYS A 99 -4.06 13.22 29.70
C CYS A 99 -5.21 13.97 28.99
N LEU A 100 -5.01 14.34 27.73
CA LEU A 100 -6.03 15.03 26.93
C LEU A 100 -7.25 14.15 26.65
N GLU A 101 -7.09 12.83 26.51
CA GLU A 101 -8.22 11.90 26.36
C GLU A 101 -9.09 11.84 27.60
N SER A 102 -8.47 11.81 28.79
CA SER A 102 -9.19 11.85 30.07
C SER A 102 -9.99 13.16 30.23
N GLU A 103 -9.39 14.28 29.84
CA GLU A 103 -10.06 15.59 29.88
C GLU A 103 -11.23 15.68 28.89
N THR A 104 -11.02 15.17 27.66
CA THR A 104 -12.09 15.10 26.63
C THR A 104 -13.24 14.20 27.08
N ALA A 105 -12.95 13.08 27.74
CA ALA A 105 -13.98 12.19 28.28
C ALA A 105 -14.82 12.89 29.36
N SER A 106 -14.17 13.67 30.23
CA SER A 106 -14.84 14.46 31.27
C SER A 106 -15.78 15.50 30.67
N LEU A 107 -15.31 16.26 29.67
CA LEU A 107 -16.12 17.26 28.96
C LEU A 107 -17.31 16.64 28.20
N ARG A 108 -17.16 15.42 27.65
CA ARG A 108 -18.28 14.70 27.01
C ARG A 108 -19.39 14.34 27.99
N ILE A 109 -19.03 13.93 29.20
CA ILE A 109 -20.01 13.61 30.26
C ILE A 109 -20.78 14.87 30.65
N GLU A 110 -20.07 15.99 30.82
CA GLU A 110 -20.68 17.28 31.13
C GLU A 110 -21.64 17.75 30.02
N ASN A 111 -21.21 17.66 28.76
CA ASN A 111 -22.02 18.05 27.60
C ASN A 111 -23.29 17.20 27.47
N ARG A 112 -23.20 15.88 27.72
CA ARG A 112 -24.37 14.99 27.79
C ARG A 112 -25.35 15.42 28.88
N GLY A 113 -24.84 15.86 30.04
CA GLY A 113 -25.65 16.42 31.12
C GLY A 113 -26.40 17.70 30.71
N LEU A 114 -25.74 18.59 29.97
CA LEU A 114 -26.35 19.81 29.45
C LEU A 114 -27.41 19.52 28.38
N GLN A 115 -27.14 18.59 27.44
CA GLN A 115 -28.12 18.18 26.43
C GLN A 115 -29.40 17.61 27.06
N MET A 116 -29.28 16.81 28.11
CA MET A 116 -30.44 16.25 28.80
C MET A 116 -31.28 17.34 29.48
N LYS A 117 -30.64 18.36 30.07
CA LYS A 117 -31.33 19.55 30.60
C LYS A 117 -32.05 20.33 29.51
N LEU A 118 -31.43 20.47 28.33
CA LEU A 118 -32.03 21.14 27.18
C LEU A 118 -33.29 20.42 26.71
N THR A 119 -33.22 19.09 26.54
CA THR A 119 -34.37 18.25 26.15
C THR A 119 -35.52 18.34 27.15
N VAL A 120 -35.23 18.35 28.46
CA VAL A 120 -36.28 18.54 29.49
C VAL A 120 -36.90 19.94 29.36
N GLY A 121 -36.09 20.98 29.12
CA GLY A 121 -36.58 22.33 28.86
C GLY A 121 -37.50 22.41 27.64
N GLU A 122 -37.13 21.77 26.53
CA GLU A 122 -37.93 21.70 25.30
C GLU A 122 -39.27 20.98 25.52
N GLN A 123 -39.28 19.89 26.31
CA GLN A 123 -40.50 19.17 26.66
C GLN A 123 -41.45 20.03 27.52
N ILE A 124 -40.91 20.81 28.46
CA ILE A 124 -41.69 21.74 29.27
C ILE A 124 -42.32 22.82 28.38
N LEU A 125 -41.52 23.41 27.47
CA LEU A 125 -42.02 24.42 26.52
C LEU A 125 -43.12 23.87 25.61
N HIS A 126 -42.96 22.65 25.09
CA HIS A 126 -44.01 21.97 24.31
C HIS A 126 -45.27 21.64 25.13
N GLY A 127 -45.13 21.30 26.40
CA GLY A 127 -46.26 21.09 27.31
C GLY A 127 -47.04 22.39 27.59
N VAL A 128 -46.33 23.51 27.75
CA VAL A 128 -46.93 24.84 27.89
C VAL A 128 -47.67 25.25 26.61
N HIS A 129 -47.10 24.97 25.43
CA HIS A 129 -47.75 25.27 24.14
C HIS A 129 -49.07 24.50 23.95
N ARG A 130 -49.15 23.25 24.43
CA ARG A 130 -50.36 22.42 24.37
C ARG A 130 -51.45 22.88 25.35
N GLY A 131 -51.05 23.46 26.49
CA GLY A 131 -51.97 24.08 27.45
C GLY A 131 -52.61 25.39 26.96
N VAL A 132 -51.99 26.08 25.99
CA VAL A 132 -52.52 27.31 25.37
C VAL A 132 -53.50 26.99 24.22
N GLU A 133 -53.37 25.83 23.57
CA GLU A 133 -54.27 25.40 22.49
C GLU A 133 -55.62 24.85 22.99
N GLU A 134 -55.68 24.28 24.19
CA GLU A 134 -56.95 23.81 24.78
C GLU A 134 -57.86 24.94 25.28
N THR A 135 -57.33 26.15 25.49
CA THR A 135 -58.11 27.34 25.88
C THR A 135 -58.67 28.14 24.70
N SER A 136 -58.41 27.72 23.46
CA SER A 136 -58.65 28.55 22.26
C SER A 136 -59.65 27.96 21.26
N ARG A 137 -60.33 26.84 21.58
CA ARG A 137 -61.46 26.33 20.79
C ARG A 137 -62.74 27.13 21.07
N ASP A 138 -62.76 28.37 20.63
CA ASP A 138 -64.00 29.03 20.28
C ASP A 138 -63.72 30.07 19.19
N ARG A 139 -64.51 30.01 18.12
CA ARG A 139 -64.62 30.95 16.99
C ARG A 139 -63.82 30.65 15.71
N SER A 140 -64.54 29.91 14.84
CA SER A 140 -65.04 30.33 13.52
C SER A 140 -64.09 30.51 12.32
N ASN A 141 -64.39 29.67 11.32
CA ASN A 141 -64.67 29.93 9.90
C ASN A 141 -63.66 30.57 8.94
N ASP A 142 -63.41 29.77 7.90
CA ASP A 142 -63.46 30.05 6.46
C ASP A 142 -62.28 30.70 5.71
N VAL A 143 -62.08 30.08 4.53
CA VAL A 143 -61.57 30.57 3.23
C VAL A 143 -60.14 30.18 2.83
N GLU A 144 -60.11 29.54 1.66
CA GLU A 144 -59.01 29.03 0.84
C GLU A 144 -58.00 30.10 0.38
N GLY A 145 -56.77 29.66 0.05
CA GLY A 145 -55.77 30.50 -0.62
C GLY A 145 -54.45 29.77 -0.92
N ASP A 146 -54.21 29.56 -2.21
CA ASP A 146 -53.05 29.06 -2.97
C ASP A 146 -51.60 29.12 -2.41
N PHE A 147 -50.84 28.10 -2.82
CA PHE A 147 -49.41 28.03 -3.22
C PHE A 147 -48.40 29.07 -2.69
N SER A 148 -47.32 28.61 -2.02
CA SER A 148 -45.95 28.46 -2.59
C SER A 148 -44.81 28.33 -1.54
N GLU A 149 -43.75 27.64 -1.97
CA GLU A 149 -42.34 27.70 -1.53
C GLU A 149 -41.82 26.97 -0.26
N ASP A 150 -41.17 25.84 -0.58
CA ASP A 150 -39.75 25.54 -0.35
C ASP A 150 -39.34 24.78 0.93
N SER A 151 -39.19 23.45 0.76
CA SER A 151 -38.44 22.58 1.67
C SER A 151 -37.06 22.31 1.06
N GLY A 152 -36.00 22.86 1.65
CA GLY A 152 -34.65 22.74 1.11
C GLY A 152 -33.54 22.84 2.15
N TYR A 153 -33.11 21.66 2.65
CA TYR A 153 -31.75 21.28 3.08
C TYR A 153 -30.83 22.30 3.78
N GLY A 154 -30.54 22.05 5.06
CA GLY A 154 -29.32 22.53 5.74
C GLY A 154 -28.17 21.51 5.65
N PRO A 155 -26.92 21.92 5.32
CA PRO A 155 -25.78 21.03 5.16
C PRO A 155 -25.05 20.77 6.47
N LEU A 156 -24.58 19.54 6.68
CA LEU A 156 -23.58 19.23 7.70
C LEU A 156 -22.18 19.33 7.08
N THR A 157 -21.47 20.42 7.35
CA THR A 157 -20.03 20.52 7.08
C THR A 157 -19.20 20.20 8.31
N SER A 158 -18.39 19.15 8.15
CA SER A 158 -16.98 19.01 8.55
C SER A 158 -16.47 19.86 9.73
N THR A 159 -15.98 19.19 10.78
CA THR A 159 -14.54 19.11 11.07
C THR A 159 -14.32 18.30 12.36
N MET A 160 -14.01 17.01 12.21
CA MET A 160 -13.30 16.23 13.22
C MET A 160 -12.03 15.75 12.55
N VAL A 161 -10.93 16.44 12.83
CA VAL A 161 -9.61 16.12 12.34
C VAL A 161 -8.69 16.08 13.56
N ASP A 162 -8.00 14.96 13.65
CA ASP A 162 -6.75 14.69 14.37
C ASP A 162 -6.77 14.31 15.86
N LYS A 163 -6.91 12.99 16.07
CA LYS A 163 -5.99 12.19 16.90
C LYS A 163 -5.80 10.83 16.23
N ALA A 164 -4.58 10.55 15.76
CA ALA A 164 -3.99 9.21 15.62
C ALA A 164 -2.68 9.35 14.83
N THR A 165 -1.54 9.44 15.53
CA THR A 165 -0.56 8.34 15.69
C THR A 165 0.43 8.22 14.54
N GLU A 166 1.65 7.87 14.89
CA GLU A 166 2.83 7.72 14.04
C GLU A 166 2.51 7.06 12.70
N TRP A 167 3.07 7.61 11.63
CA TRP A 167 2.77 7.30 10.23
C TRP A 167 3.28 5.89 9.86
N THR A 168 2.56 4.85 10.28
CA THR A 168 2.67 3.51 9.68
C THR A 168 2.01 3.54 8.31
N GLN A 169 2.53 2.82 7.32
CA GLN A 169 1.97 2.74 5.95
C GLN A 169 0.46 2.40 5.95
N GLU A 170 0.02 1.61 6.93
CA GLU A 170 -1.38 1.31 7.24
C GLU A 170 -2.26 2.57 7.41
N ALA A 171 -1.75 3.64 8.02
CA ALA A 171 -2.48 4.89 8.24
C ALA A 171 -2.72 5.69 6.96
N LEU A 172 -1.86 5.56 5.93
CA LEU A 172 -1.95 6.32 4.68
C LEU A 172 -2.76 5.59 3.60
N LEU A 173 -2.75 4.26 3.61
CA LEU A 173 -3.71 3.48 2.85
C LEU A 173 -5.09 3.48 3.51
N SER A 174 -5.18 3.68 4.83
CA SER A 174 -6.46 3.70 5.56
C SER A 174 -7.53 4.61 4.93
N PRO A 175 -7.30 5.85 4.48
CA PRO A 175 -8.35 6.69 3.91
C PRO A 175 -8.84 6.17 2.54
N ILE A 176 -8.03 5.35 1.86
CA ILE A 176 -8.39 4.66 0.61
C ILE A 176 -9.15 3.36 0.96
N ASN A 177 -8.62 2.58 1.90
CA ASN A 177 -9.08 1.23 2.26
C ASN A 177 -10.29 1.24 3.20
N THR A 178 -10.52 2.35 3.92
CA THR A 178 -11.64 2.56 4.85
C THR A 178 -12.55 3.71 4.43
N ARG A 179 -12.48 4.16 3.15
CA ARG A 179 -13.32 5.23 2.65
C ARG A 179 -14.80 4.89 2.87
N LYS A 180 -15.51 5.69 3.65
CA LYS A 180 -16.93 5.47 3.93
C LYS A 180 -17.79 5.86 2.72
N HIS A 181 -18.88 5.13 2.52
CA HIS A 181 -19.91 5.50 1.54
C HIS A 181 -20.76 6.66 2.07
N ILE A 182 -21.05 7.63 1.21
CA ILE A 182 -21.97 8.73 1.54
C ILE A 182 -23.31 8.40 0.89
N PHE A 183 -24.30 7.98 1.69
CA PHE A 183 -25.59 7.51 1.18
C PHE A 183 -26.67 8.58 1.21
N LYS A 184 -27.47 8.61 0.13
CA LYS A 184 -28.73 9.35 0.01
C LYS A 184 -29.89 8.37 -0.09
N LEU A 185 -31.02 8.70 0.54
CA LEU A 185 -32.28 7.99 0.32
C LEU A 185 -32.74 8.16 -1.13
N PHE A 186 -33.21 7.08 -1.73
CA PHE A 186 -33.84 7.12 -3.05
C PHE A 186 -35.05 6.18 -3.08
N GLN A 187 -35.97 6.43 -4.01
CA GLN A 187 -37.11 5.55 -4.24
C GLN A 187 -36.72 4.50 -5.29
N PRO A 188 -36.61 3.21 -4.91
CA PRO A 188 -36.34 2.16 -5.87
C PRO A 188 -37.62 1.84 -6.65
N THR A 189 -37.52 1.72 -7.97
CA THR A 189 -38.60 1.20 -8.81
C THR A 189 -38.50 -0.33 -8.90
N MET A 190 -37.44 -0.84 -9.52
CA MET A 190 -37.16 -2.28 -9.72
C MET A 190 -35.66 -2.58 -9.64
N HIS A 191 -34.96 -2.05 -8.63
CA HIS A 191 -33.53 -2.25 -8.47
C HIS A 191 -33.23 -3.36 -7.47
N LYS A 192 -32.30 -4.27 -7.80
CA LYS A 192 -31.75 -5.23 -6.84
C LYS A 192 -30.73 -4.54 -5.93
N CYS A 193 -30.71 -4.93 -4.67
CA CYS A 193 -29.70 -4.51 -3.70
C CYS A 193 -28.33 -5.03 -4.13
N ASP A 194 -27.34 -4.15 -4.22
CA ASP A 194 -25.97 -4.49 -4.60
C ASP A 194 -25.25 -5.36 -3.54
N PHE A 195 -25.80 -5.49 -2.32
CA PHE A 195 -25.28 -6.35 -1.24
C PHE A 195 -26.00 -7.70 -1.17
N CYS A 196 -27.28 -7.75 -0.77
CA CYS A 196 -28.00 -9.02 -0.60
C CYS A 196 -28.61 -9.60 -1.88
N ARG A 197 -28.50 -8.91 -3.03
CA ARG A 197 -29.01 -9.31 -4.35
C ARG A 197 -30.55 -9.45 -4.47
N GLU A 198 -31.30 -9.21 -3.39
CA GLU A 198 -32.77 -9.17 -3.37
C GLU A 198 -33.34 -7.87 -3.97
N LEU A 199 -34.61 -7.91 -4.38
CA LEU A 199 -35.31 -6.75 -4.95
C LEU A 199 -35.65 -5.72 -3.88
N MET A 200 -35.29 -4.45 -4.12
CA MET A 200 -35.74 -3.34 -3.27
C MET A 200 -37.15 -2.94 -3.71
N THR A 201 -38.16 -3.33 -2.93
CA THR A 201 -39.57 -3.02 -3.22
C THR A 201 -40.00 -1.66 -2.66
N PHE A 202 -40.92 -1.01 -3.35
CA PHE A 202 -41.51 0.25 -2.93
C PHE A 202 -42.26 0.06 -1.59
N GLY A 203 -41.98 0.91 -0.61
CA GLY A 203 -42.73 0.98 0.66
C GLY A 203 -42.29 0.05 1.81
N ALA A 204 -41.52 -1.00 1.57
CA ALA A 204 -41.16 -1.98 2.62
C ALA A 204 -39.82 -1.72 3.32
N SER A 205 -38.86 -1.05 2.69
CA SER A 205 -37.58 -0.72 3.31
C SER A 205 -36.94 0.54 2.73
N LYS A 206 -36.28 1.34 3.57
CA LYS A 206 -35.48 2.50 3.12
C LYS A 206 -34.41 2.00 2.13
N ALA A 207 -34.30 2.61 0.96
CA ALA A 207 -33.25 2.30 -0.01
C ALA A 207 -32.23 3.44 -0.09
N LEU A 208 -30.95 3.08 -0.12
CA LEU A 208 -29.83 3.99 -0.06
C LEU A 208 -29.02 3.91 -1.35
N LYS A 209 -28.63 5.05 -1.91
CA LYS A 209 -27.72 5.17 -3.05
C LYS A 209 -26.49 5.98 -2.64
N CYS A 210 -25.30 5.41 -2.83
CA CYS A 210 -24.05 6.13 -2.56
C CYS A 210 -23.87 7.24 -3.60
N LEU A 211 -23.51 8.44 -3.15
CA LEU A 211 -23.27 9.60 -4.00
C LEU A 211 -21.99 9.44 -4.83
N ASP A 212 -20.99 8.78 -4.27
CA ASP A 212 -19.67 8.60 -4.91
C ASP A 212 -19.62 7.37 -5.82
N CYS A 213 -19.96 6.19 -5.29
CA CYS A 213 -19.85 4.94 -6.05
C CYS A 213 -21.16 4.50 -6.71
N HIS A 214 -22.28 5.16 -6.44
CA HIS A 214 -23.60 4.78 -6.98
C HIS A 214 -24.03 3.34 -6.63
N MET A 215 -23.45 2.75 -5.59
CA MET A 215 -23.95 1.53 -4.96
C MET A 215 -25.35 1.77 -4.41
N ARG A 216 -26.26 0.82 -4.62
CA ARG A 216 -27.64 0.85 -4.16
C ARG A 216 -27.87 -0.31 -3.20
N VAL A 217 -28.23 -0.02 -1.96
CA VAL A 217 -28.45 -1.04 -0.93
C VAL A 217 -29.73 -0.78 -0.15
N HIS A 218 -30.28 -1.83 0.47
CA HIS A 218 -31.26 -1.63 1.53
C HIS A 218 -30.62 -0.88 2.70
N GLY A 219 -31.43 -0.10 3.42
CA GLY A 219 -31.02 0.56 4.66
C GLY A 219 -30.49 -0.42 5.70
N ARG A 220 -31.09 -1.62 5.78
CA ARG A 220 -30.63 -2.72 6.64
C ARG A 220 -29.30 -3.33 6.20
N CYS A 221 -28.97 -3.29 4.91
CA CYS A 221 -27.74 -3.87 4.39
C CYS A 221 -26.52 -2.95 4.57
N ASN A 222 -26.75 -1.64 4.76
CA ASN A 222 -25.68 -0.65 4.92
C ASN A 222 -24.71 -0.99 6.06
N ILE A 223 -25.22 -1.47 7.20
CA ILE A 223 -24.40 -1.78 8.38
C ILE A 223 -23.42 -2.94 8.15
N HIS A 224 -23.63 -3.76 7.11
CA HIS A 224 -22.79 -4.90 6.79
C HIS A 224 -21.74 -4.58 5.72
N LEU A 225 -21.73 -3.36 5.18
CA LEU A 225 -20.77 -2.96 4.16
C LEU A 225 -19.39 -2.71 4.79
N ARG A 226 -18.47 -3.64 4.56
CA ARG A 226 -17.05 -3.52 4.95
C ARG A 226 -16.16 -2.99 3.83
N ALA A 227 -16.61 -3.13 2.59
CA ALA A 227 -15.92 -2.67 1.39
C ALA A 227 -15.80 -1.13 1.35
N PRO A 228 -14.60 -0.56 1.08
CA PRO A 228 -14.45 0.87 0.92
C PRO A 228 -15.30 1.41 -0.24
N CYS A 229 -15.68 2.68 -0.16
CA CYS A 229 -16.38 3.35 -1.24
C CYS A 229 -15.45 3.56 -2.44
N ALA A 230 -15.69 2.80 -3.50
CA ALA A 230 -14.90 2.90 -4.73
C ALA A 230 -15.81 3.09 -5.96
N PRO A 231 -15.55 4.09 -6.81
CA PRO A 231 -16.35 4.42 -7.99
C PRO A 231 -16.49 3.25 -8.97
N ARG A 232 -17.66 3.15 -9.61
CA ARG A 232 -17.99 2.02 -10.49
C ARG A 232 -17.59 2.28 -11.93
N LEU A 233 -17.30 1.19 -12.64
CA LEU A 233 -17.36 1.14 -14.10
C LEU A 233 -18.78 1.54 -14.53
N ASP A 234 -18.89 2.52 -15.43
CA ASP A 234 -20.18 2.85 -16.03
C ASP A 234 -20.60 1.71 -16.96
N ALA A 235 -21.90 1.38 -16.96
CA ALA A 235 -22.48 0.30 -17.78
C ALA A 235 -22.37 0.52 -19.31
N LYS A 236 -21.70 1.59 -19.76
CA LYS A 236 -21.50 1.95 -21.17
C LYS A 236 -20.19 1.44 -21.78
N VAL A 237 -19.35 0.72 -21.05
CA VAL A 237 -18.14 0.10 -21.62
C VAL A 237 -18.57 -1.03 -22.55
N SER A 238 -18.80 -0.65 -23.81
CA SER A 238 -19.53 -1.44 -24.81
C SER A 238 -18.66 -2.51 -25.49
N ASP A 239 -17.34 -2.45 -25.31
CA ASP A 239 -16.40 -3.40 -25.89
C ASP A 239 -15.51 -4.01 -24.81
N LYS A 240 -15.87 -5.22 -24.38
CA LYS A 240 -15.11 -6.00 -23.39
C LYS A 240 -13.72 -6.43 -23.90
N ASN A 241 -13.44 -6.29 -25.20
CA ASN A 241 -12.15 -6.67 -25.78
C ASN A 241 -11.11 -5.53 -25.76
N ARG A 242 -11.45 -4.31 -25.36
CA ARG A 242 -10.52 -3.15 -25.35
C ARG A 242 -10.64 -2.33 -24.06
N LEU A 243 -10.72 -3.01 -22.92
CA LEU A 243 -10.78 -2.37 -21.62
C LEU A 243 -9.47 -1.63 -21.33
N ASP A 244 -9.58 -0.38 -20.88
CA ASP A 244 -8.46 0.40 -20.33
C ASP A 244 -8.54 0.36 -18.80
N ILE A 245 -7.40 0.32 -18.11
CA ILE A 245 -7.32 0.41 -16.66
C ILE A 245 -7.96 1.71 -16.14
N ALA A 246 -7.91 2.79 -16.93
CA ALA A 246 -8.55 4.05 -16.64
C ALA A 246 -10.08 3.95 -16.54
N ASP A 247 -10.72 3.00 -17.23
CA ASP A 247 -12.17 2.82 -17.18
C ASP A 247 -12.65 2.46 -15.77
N PHE A 248 -11.83 1.73 -15.02
CA PHE A 248 -12.10 1.26 -13.66
C PHE A 248 -11.81 2.31 -12.58
N CYS A 249 -11.32 3.49 -12.97
CA CYS A 249 -10.93 4.54 -12.05
C CYS A 249 -12.08 5.51 -11.72
N PRO A 250 -12.02 6.18 -10.55
CA PRO A 250 -12.85 7.35 -10.27
C PRO A 250 -12.81 8.40 -11.37
N ARG A 251 -13.98 8.87 -11.80
CA ARG A 251 -14.08 10.02 -12.70
C ARG A 251 -13.73 11.34 -12.02
N SER A 252 -14.27 11.58 -10.82
CA SER A 252 -14.16 12.87 -10.11
C SER A 252 -13.16 12.89 -8.94
N ALA A 253 -12.49 11.77 -8.63
CA ALA A 253 -11.51 11.75 -7.54
C ALA A 253 -10.11 12.17 -8.03
N THR A 254 -9.36 12.82 -7.14
CA THR A 254 -7.95 13.19 -7.34
C THR A 254 -7.05 11.96 -7.50
N ARG A 255 -7.31 10.90 -6.74
CA ARG A 255 -6.64 9.59 -6.87
C ARG A 255 -7.34 8.73 -7.92
N LYS A 256 -6.61 8.33 -8.96
CA LYS A 256 -7.05 7.49 -10.09
C LYS A 256 -6.57 6.06 -9.92
N ILE A 257 -7.12 5.38 -8.91
CA ILE A 257 -6.82 3.95 -8.65
C ILE A 257 -8.07 3.12 -9.01
N PRO A 258 -7.92 2.04 -9.79
CA PRO A 258 -9.01 1.14 -10.16
C PRO A 258 -9.72 0.55 -8.95
N PHE A 259 -11.05 0.55 -8.97
CA PHE A 259 -11.82 0.00 -7.87
C PHE A 259 -11.57 -1.50 -7.60
N PRO A 260 -11.31 -2.38 -8.59
CA PRO A 260 -11.02 -3.79 -8.30
C PRO A 260 -9.72 -3.94 -7.51
N VAL A 261 -8.71 -3.11 -7.81
CA VAL A 261 -7.43 -3.09 -7.09
C VAL A 261 -7.66 -2.68 -5.64
N VAL A 262 -8.39 -1.58 -5.40
CA VAL A 262 -8.69 -1.09 -4.04
C VAL A 262 -9.46 -2.12 -3.21
N GLN A 263 -10.49 -2.74 -3.80
CA GLN A 263 -11.31 -3.73 -3.11
C GLN A 263 -10.52 -4.98 -2.73
N CYS A 264 -9.74 -5.52 -3.67
CA CYS A 264 -8.90 -6.68 -3.41
C CYS A 264 -7.86 -6.37 -2.33
N VAL A 265 -7.10 -5.28 -2.47
CA VAL A 265 -6.07 -4.89 -1.50
C VAL A 265 -6.66 -4.65 -0.11
N ALA A 266 -7.76 -3.90 0.01
CA ALA A 266 -8.41 -3.67 1.30
C ALA A 266 -8.88 -4.98 1.96
N ALA A 267 -9.42 -5.92 1.18
CA ALA A 267 -9.79 -7.23 1.70
C ALA A 267 -8.57 -8.04 2.16
N LEU A 268 -7.48 -8.03 1.37
CA LEU A 268 -6.22 -8.71 1.72
C LEU A 268 -5.55 -8.10 2.95
N GLU A 269 -5.60 -6.78 3.13
CA GLU A 269 -5.07 -6.15 4.34
C GLU A 269 -5.90 -6.47 5.57
N SER A 270 -7.22 -6.55 5.43
CA SER A 270 -8.10 -6.83 6.57
C SER A 270 -7.90 -8.22 7.19
N ARG A 271 -7.46 -9.23 6.40
CA ARG A 271 -7.39 -10.63 6.87
C ARG A 271 -6.34 -11.53 6.21
N GLY A 272 -5.69 -11.09 5.14
CA GLY A 272 -4.81 -11.90 4.30
C GLY A 272 -3.32 -11.79 4.62
N LEU A 273 -2.88 -10.76 5.33
CA LEU A 273 -1.46 -10.43 5.52
C LEU A 273 -0.64 -11.51 6.26
N GLY A 274 -1.30 -12.35 7.06
CA GLY A 274 -0.67 -13.47 7.77
C GLY A 274 -0.72 -14.81 7.01
N VAL A 275 -1.36 -14.88 5.84
CA VAL A 275 -1.53 -16.13 5.08
C VAL A 275 -0.21 -16.54 4.44
N GLN A 276 0.26 -17.76 4.72
CA GLN A 276 1.51 -18.26 4.15
C GLN A 276 1.42 -18.41 2.62
N GLY A 277 2.43 -17.88 1.92
CA GLY A 277 2.48 -17.95 0.46
C GLY A 277 1.46 -17.03 -0.24
N LEU A 278 1.03 -15.94 0.40
CA LEU A 278 0.18 -14.92 -0.23
C LEU A 278 0.76 -14.49 -1.59
N TYR A 279 -0.06 -14.44 -2.64
CA TYR A 279 0.35 -14.23 -4.06
C TYR A 279 1.09 -15.38 -4.75
N ARG A 280 1.78 -16.27 -4.01
CA ARG A 280 2.39 -17.46 -4.59
C ARG A 280 1.36 -18.54 -4.90
N ASN A 281 0.40 -18.72 -3.99
CA ASN A 281 -0.68 -19.69 -4.14
C ASN A 281 -1.95 -18.97 -4.58
N LEU A 282 -2.34 -19.15 -5.85
CA LEU A 282 -3.61 -18.63 -6.37
C LEU A 282 -4.73 -19.63 -6.12
N GLY A 283 -5.95 -19.12 -5.99
CA GLY A 283 -7.15 -19.93 -5.83
C GLY A 283 -7.52 -20.69 -7.11
N ASN A 284 -8.68 -21.34 -7.09
CA ASN A 284 -9.19 -22.04 -8.26
C ASN A 284 -9.52 -21.07 -9.42
N ASP A 285 -9.06 -21.38 -10.63
CA ASP A 285 -9.30 -20.59 -11.84
C ASP A 285 -10.79 -20.28 -12.10
N ALA A 286 -11.69 -21.22 -11.76
CA ALA A 286 -13.12 -21.02 -11.92
C ALA A 286 -13.65 -19.92 -11.00
N ASP A 287 -13.21 -19.90 -9.74
CA ASP A 287 -13.61 -18.89 -8.76
C ASP A 287 -12.95 -17.54 -9.05
N ILE A 288 -11.68 -17.55 -9.46
CA ILE A 288 -10.97 -16.36 -9.93
C ILE A 288 -11.70 -15.73 -11.12
N LYS A 289 -12.06 -16.53 -12.12
CA LYS A 289 -12.78 -16.07 -13.31
C LYS A 289 -14.15 -15.51 -12.94
N LYS A 290 -14.90 -16.20 -12.07
CA LYS A 290 -16.20 -15.74 -11.58
C LYS A 290 -16.08 -14.38 -10.88
N LEU A 291 -15.15 -14.24 -9.95
CA LEU A 291 -14.93 -12.98 -9.22
C LEU A 291 -14.50 -11.85 -10.17
N TYR A 292 -13.61 -12.14 -11.12
CA TYR A 292 -13.20 -11.19 -12.15
C TYR A 292 -14.37 -10.72 -13.02
N GLU A 293 -15.23 -11.63 -13.47
CA GLU A 293 -16.44 -11.29 -14.23
C GLU A 293 -17.43 -10.44 -13.42
N GLU A 294 -17.56 -10.68 -12.10
CA GLU A 294 -18.35 -9.82 -11.22
C GLU A 294 -17.79 -8.39 -11.20
N PHE A 295 -16.46 -8.21 -11.12
CA PHE A 295 -15.82 -6.89 -11.24
C PHE A 295 -16.11 -6.22 -12.59
N LEU A 296 -16.04 -6.96 -13.71
CA LEU A 296 -16.33 -6.43 -15.04
C LEU A 296 -17.80 -6.06 -15.25
N SER A 297 -18.71 -6.84 -14.67
CA SER A 297 -20.16 -6.63 -14.82
C SER A 297 -20.65 -5.31 -14.23
N GLY A 298 -19.87 -4.75 -13.29
CA GLY A 298 -20.20 -3.54 -12.55
C GLY A 298 -21.34 -3.73 -11.54
N ARG A 299 -22.26 -4.72 -11.68
CA ARG A 299 -23.37 -5.01 -10.75
C ARG A 299 -23.74 -6.51 -10.68
N PRO A 300 -24.04 -7.06 -9.49
CA PRO A 300 -23.94 -6.47 -8.14
C PRO A 300 -22.49 -6.21 -7.75
N PHE A 301 -22.23 -5.61 -6.59
CA PHE A 301 -20.85 -5.51 -6.11
C PHE A 301 -20.31 -6.92 -5.81
N PRO A 302 -19.05 -7.22 -6.14
CA PRO A 302 -18.43 -8.46 -5.70
C PRO A 302 -18.40 -8.50 -4.18
N ASP A 303 -18.94 -9.56 -3.59
CA ASP A 303 -18.82 -9.77 -2.16
C ASP A 303 -17.52 -10.52 -1.89
N LEU A 304 -16.56 -9.80 -1.31
CA LEU A 304 -15.26 -10.33 -0.98
C LEU A 304 -15.24 -10.99 0.42
N ASN A 305 -16.29 -10.90 1.24
CA ASN A 305 -16.23 -11.43 2.61
C ASN A 305 -16.17 -12.96 2.62
N ASP A 306 -16.92 -13.60 1.73
CA ASP A 306 -17.01 -15.06 1.62
C ASP A 306 -15.95 -15.65 0.67
N GLN A 307 -15.09 -14.81 0.08
CA GLN A 307 -14.04 -15.26 -0.85
C GLN A 307 -12.77 -15.65 -0.10
N GLU A 308 -12.17 -16.77 -0.52
CA GLU A 308 -10.86 -17.17 -0.04
C GLU A 308 -9.79 -16.15 -0.44
N THR A 309 -8.82 -15.92 0.44
CA THR A 309 -7.70 -15.00 0.18
C THR A 309 -6.96 -15.34 -1.12
N ALA A 310 -6.81 -16.63 -1.43
CA ALA A 310 -6.16 -17.10 -2.66
C ALA A 310 -6.97 -16.76 -3.93
N THR A 311 -8.29 -16.76 -3.86
CA THR A 311 -9.17 -16.33 -4.97
C THR A 311 -9.06 -14.83 -5.18
N ILE A 312 -8.97 -14.03 -4.10
CA ILE A 312 -8.79 -12.58 -4.17
C ILE A 312 -7.43 -12.22 -4.78
N THR A 313 -6.34 -12.86 -4.36
CA THR A 313 -5.01 -12.65 -4.96
C THR A 313 -5.02 -13.01 -6.44
N GLY A 314 -5.59 -14.17 -6.80
CA GLY A 314 -5.72 -14.59 -8.19
C GLY A 314 -6.53 -13.63 -9.05
N CYS A 315 -7.63 -13.09 -8.52
CA CYS A 315 -8.43 -12.08 -9.20
C CYS A 315 -7.66 -10.76 -9.39
N LEU A 316 -6.90 -10.32 -8.39
CA LEU A 316 -6.07 -9.11 -8.51
C LEU A 316 -4.98 -9.29 -9.56
N VAL A 317 -4.26 -10.41 -9.53
CA VAL A 317 -3.23 -10.77 -10.52
C VAL A 317 -3.84 -10.80 -11.93
N LYS A 318 -4.97 -11.49 -12.09
CA LYS A 318 -5.70 -11.56 -13.37
C LYS A 318 -6.12 -10.18 -13.87
N PHE A 319 -6.64 -9.33 -12.99
CA PHE A 319 -7.05 -7.97 -13.36
C PHE A 319 -5.87 -7.17 -13.91
N LEU A 320 -4.74 -7.17 -13.20
CA LEU A 320 -3.55 -6.41 -13.60
C LEU A 320 -2.96 -6.86 -14.95
N SER A 321 -3.06 -8.15 -15.28
CA SER A 321 -2.56 -8.71 -16.55
C SER A 321 -3.59 -8.70 -17.69
N SER A 322 -4.79 -8.14 -17.49
CA SER A 322 -5.86 -8.18 -18.51
C SER A 322 -5.85 -6.99 -19.48
N PHE A 323 -4.94 -6.04 -19.28
CA PHE A 323 -4.85 -4.83 -20.08
C PHE A 323 -3.78 -4.96 -21.18
N ASN A 324 -3.98 -4.25 -22.31
CA ASN A 324 -3.03 -4.24 -23.42
C ASN A 324 -1.66 -3.69 -22.99
N GLU A 325 -1.64 -2.66 -22.14
CA GLU A 325 -0.44 -2.14 -21.51
C GLU A 325 -0.52 -2.42 -19.99
N HIS A 326 0.55 -2.98 -19.42
CA HIS A 326 0.64 -3.21 -17.97
C HIS A 326 0.99 -1.90 -17.23
N LEU A 327 1.00 -1.94 -15.88
CA LEU A 327 1.33 -0.77 -15.06
C LEU A 327 2.70 -0.18 -15.41
N VAL A 328 3.69 -1.02 -15.67
CA VAL A 328 4.98 -0.61 -16.25
C VAL A 328 5.04 -1.12 -17.71
N PRO A 329 4.85 -0.23 -18.70
CA PRO A 329 4.87 -0.61 -20.11
C PRO A 329 6.25 -1.07 -20.56
N SER A 330 6.29 -1.96 -21.56
CA SER A 330 7.52 -2.53 -22.11
C SER A 330 8.50 -1.46 -22.62
N GLY A 331 7.98 -0.35 -23.16
CA GLY A 331 8.76 0.81 -23.60
C GLY A 331 9.54 1.54 -22.50
N LYS A 332 9.17 1.37 -21.21
CA LYS A 332 9.87 1.97 -20.07
C LYS A 332 10.89 1.04 -19.42
N LEU A 333 10.92 -0.26 -19.78
CA LEU A 333 11.82 -1.23 -19.15
C LEU A 333 13.30 -0.86 -19.25
N SER A 334 13.73 -0.35 -20.40
CA SER A 334 15.15 -0.05 -20.65
C SER A 334 15.66 1.07 -19.72
N SER A 335 14.87 2.12 -19.49
CA SER A 335 15.22 3.20 -18.57
C SER A 335 15.23 2.72 -17.12
N PHE A 336 14.20 1.97 -16.69
CA PHE A 336 14.15 1.38 -15.36
C PHE A 336 15.35 0.48 -15.08
N ARG A 337 15.69 -0.41 -16.01
CA ARG A 337 16.85 -1.30 -15.88
C ARG A 337 18.17 -0.56 -15.84
N LYS A 338 18.32 0.49 -16.67
CA LYS A 338 19.53 1.31 -16.67
C LYS A 338 19.72 1.96 -15.31
N ALA A 339 18.67 2.62 -14.78
CA ALA A 339 18.70 3.25 -13.47
C ALA A 339 19.07 2.26 -12.35
N LEU A 340 18.43 1.08 -12.34
CA LEU A 340 18.71 0.03 -11.36
C LEU A 340 20.13 -0.52 -11.47
N ARG A 341 20.66 -0.74 -12.69
CA ARG A 341 22.04 -1.21 -12.90
C ARG A 341 23.09 -0.20 -12.46
N THR A 342 22.80 1.10 -12.61
CA THR A 342 23.72 2.18 -12.21
C THR A 342 23.53 2.60 -10.76
N GLY A 343 22.54 2.06 -10.04
CA GLY A 343 22.18 2.50 -8.69
C GLY A 343 21.64 3.93 -8.64
N ASP A 344 21.11 4.44 -9.76
CA ASP A 344 20.60 5.81 -9.85
C ASP A 344 19.13 5.85 -9.39
N GLU A 345 18.95 6.03 -8.08
CA GLU A 345 17.62 6.12 -7.47
C GLU A 345 16.80 7.32 -8.00
N THR A 346 17.47 8.43 -8.36
CA THR A 346 16.80 9.62 -8.91
C THR A 346 16.21 9.32 -10.28
N ALA A 347 17.00 8.69 -11.18
CA ALA A 347 16.49 8.26 -12.48
C ALA A 347 15.36 7.23 -12.36
N LEU A 348 15.42 6.35 -11.34
CA LEU A 348 14.37 5.38 -11.06
C LEU A 348 13.06 6.09 -10.64
N LYS A 349 13.12 7.04 -9.71
CA LYS A 349 11.97 7.85 -9.27
C LYS A 349 11.38 8.69 -10.40
N ASN A 350 12.23 9.31 -11.23
CA ASN A 350 11.79 10.04 -12.42
C ASN A 350 11.09 9.12 -13.43
N GLY A 351 11.60 7.90 -13.62
CA GLY A 351 10.95 6.89 -14.44
C GLY A 351 9.53 6.55 -13.97
N VAL A 352 9.31 6.50 -12.65
CA VAL A 352 7.97 6.34 -12.06
C VAL A 352 7.11 7.59 -12.30
N ALA A 353 7.67 8.79 -12.14
CA ALA A 353 6.95 10.05 -12.39
C ALA A 353 6.45 10.17 -13.84
N ASP A 354 7.24 9.67 -14.79
CA ASP A 354 6.93 9.65 -16.23
C ASP A 354 5.86 8.63 -16.65
N LEU A 355 5.40 7.76 -15.74
CA LEU A 355 4.28 6.85 -16.02
C LEU A 355 2.96 7.63 -16.11
N PRO A 356 1.99 7.16 -16.92
CA PRO A 356 0.64 7.71 -16.92
C PRO A 356 0.06 7.78 -15.50
N GLN A 357 -0.76 8.79 -15.20
CA GLN A 357 -1.26 9.03 -13.84
C GLN A 357 -1.91 7.80 -13.22
N VAL A 358 -2.78 7.10 -13.97
CA VAL A 358 -3.46 5.88 -13.52
C VAL A 358 -2.44 4.80 -13.17
N ASN A 359 -1.50 4.53 -14.07
CA ASN A 359 -0.44 3.53 -13.89
C ASN A 359 0.42 3.85 -12.67
N ARG A 360 0.86 5.11 -12.56
CA ARG A 360 1.72 5.59 -11.47
C ARG A 360 1.04 5.47 -10.10
N GLN A 361 -0.18 5.97 -9.97
CA GLN A 361 -0.92 5.92 -8.71
C GLN A 361 -1.34 4.49 -8.34
N THR A 362 -1.71 3.67 -9.32
CA THR A 362 -2.02 2.25 -9.08
C THR A 362 -0.78 1.46 -8.66
N LEU A 363 0.36 1.70 -9.32
CA LEU A 363 1.64 1.10 -8.96
C LEU A 363 2.06 1.51 -7.55
N ALA A 364 1.94 2.79 -7.19
CA ALA A 364 2.28 3.27 -5.85
C ALA A 364 1.42 2.61 -4.76
N TYR A 365 0.10 2.53 -4.99
CA TYR A 365 -0.82 1.86 -4.08
C TYR A 365 -0.48 0.36 -3.92
N LEU A 366 -0.17 -0.32 -5.03
CA LEU A 366 0.25 -1.72 -5.01
C LEU A 366 1.60 -1.91 -4.30
N CYS A 367 2.59 -1.05 -4.55
CA CYS A 367 3.90 -1.14 -3.91
C CYS A 367 3.82 -0.93 -2.39
N CYS A 368 2.99 0.01 -1.91
CA CYS A 368 2.73 0.15 -0.47
C CYS A 368 2.18 -1.15 0.12
N HIS A 369 1.16 -1.73 -0.50
CA HIS A 369 0.58 -3.01 -0.06
C HIS A 369 1.61 -4.15 -0.04
N LEU A 370 2.40 -4.29 -1.10
CA LEU A 370 3.39 -5.37 -1.21
C LEU A 370 4.55 -5.20 -0.21
N GLN A 371 4.94 -3.96 0.10
CA GLN A 371 5.90 -3.68 1.17
C GLN A 371 5.35 -4.08 2.55
N ASP A 372 4.05 -3.87 2.79
CA ASP A 372 3.38 -4.32 4.01
C ASP A 372 3.25 -5.84 4.09
N VAL A 373 3.09 -6.53 2.96
CA VAL A 373 3.16 -8.00 2.92
C VAL A 373 4.59 -8.46 3.23
N ALA A 374 5.59 -7.84 2.60
CA ALA A 374 7.01 -8.17 2.76
C ALA A 374 7.53 -7.93 4.18
N SER A 375 7.04 -6.90 4.88
CA SER A 375 7.42 -6.60 6.27
C SER A 375 6.98 -7.68 7.25
N ARG A 376 6.01 -8.53 6.85
CA ARG A 376 5.49 -9.66 7.64
C ARG A 376 6.00 -11.03 7.13
N ARG A 377 7.13 -11.04 6.41
CA ARG A 377 7.74 -12.25 5.83
C ARG A 377 8.00 -13.38 6.83
N ASP A 378 8.21 -13.08 8.10
CA ASP A 378 8.42 -14.10 9.14
C ASP A 378 7.15 -14.95 9.38
N ILE A 379 5.98 -14.39 9.09
CA ILE A 379 4.67 -15.05 9.25
C ILE A 379 4.20 -15.63 7.92
N ASN A 380 4.11 -14.79 6.88
CA ASN A 380 3.52 -15.16 5.59
C ASN A 380 4.53 -15.80 4.60
N ARG A 381 5.83 -15.79 4.92
CA ARG A 381 6.92 -16.35 4.08
C ARG A 381 7.04 -15.70 2.71
N MET A 382 6.58 -14.47 2.55
CA MET A 382 6.66 -13.69 1.31
C MET A 382 7.52 -12.45 1.54
N GLY A 383 8.76 -12.45 1.06
CA GLY A 383 9.63 -11.27 1.00
C GLY A 383 9.54 -10.56 -0.36
N VAL A 384 10.36 -9.52 -0.53
CA VAL A 384 10.41 -8.73 -1.78
C VAL A 384 10.72 -9.62 -2.98
N ASP A 385 11.60 -10.60 -2.82
CA ASP A 385 12.01 -11.51 -3.89
C ASP A 385 10.88 -12.45 -4.30
N GLU A 386 10.23 -13.10 -3.32
CA GLU A 386 9.12 -14.02 -3.60
C GLU A 386 7.94 -13.28 -4.22
N LEU A 387 7.63 -12.07 -3.73
CA LEU A 387 6.55 -11.24 -4.29
C LEU A 387 6.88 -10.80 -5.73
N SER A 388 8.13 -10.41 -5.98
CA SER A 388 8.56 -10.00 -7.32
C SER A 388 8.45 -11.14 -8.32
N LEU A 389 8.83 -12.36 -7.95
CA LEU A 389 8.67 -13.56 -8.79
C LEU A 389 7.21 -13.84 -9.13
N CYS A 390 6.28 -13.64 -8.20
CA CYS A 390 4.87 -13.95 -8.40
C CYS A 390 4.13 -12.88 -9.21
N LEU A 391 4.44 -11.60 -9.00
CA LEU A 391 3.64 -10.48 -9.51
C LEU A 391 4.24 -9.75 -10.70
N ALA A 392 5.55 -9.85 -10.93
CA ALA A 392 6.20 -9.07 -11.99
C ALA A 392 5.57 -9.27 -13.37
N PRO A 393 5.25 -10.51 -13.83
CA PRO A 393 4.62 -10.70 -15.14
C PRO A 393 3.26 -10.01 -15.30
N SER A 394 2.56 -9.72 -14.21
CA SER A 394 1.25 -9.06 -14.21
C SER A 394 1.32 -7.57 -13.93
N VAL A 395 2.47 -7.04 -13.53
CA VAL A 395 2.65 -5.61 -13.20
C VAL A 395 3.56 -4.92 -14.22
N VAL A 396 4.60 -5.63 -14.66
CA VAL A 396 5.64 -5.15 -15.55
C VAL A 396 5.57 -5.97 -16.84
N GLU A 397 5.20 -5.28 -17.92
CA GLU A 397 5.00 -5.91 -19.23
C GLU A 397 6.26 -6.62 -19.70
N LEU A 398 6.11 -7.80 -20.30
CA LEU A 398 7.24 -8.53 -20.87
C LEU A 398 7.70 -7.87 -22.16
N SER A 399 9.01 -7.77 -22.36
CA SER A 399 9.55 -7.24 -23.62
C SER A 399 9.23 -8.21 -24.78
N PRO A 400 8.58 -7.75 -25.86
CA PRO A 400 8.23 -8.61 -26.99
C PRO A 400 9.44 -8.97 -27.86
N TYR A 401 10.58 -8.31 -27.64
CA TYR A 401 11.82 -8.51 -28.41
C TYR A 401 12.76 -9.53 -27.78
N LYS A 402 12.37 -10.15 -26.66
CA LYS A 402 13.16 -11.14 -25.93
C LYS A 402 12.41 -12.44 -25.81
N ASN A 403 13.15 -13.53 -25.58
CA ASN A 403 12.51 -14.78 -25.19
C ASN A 403 11.82 -14.63 -23.81
N ILE A 404 10.83 -15.49 -23.55
CA ILE A 404 9.97 -15.40 -22.36
C ILE A 404 10.80 -15.44 -21.06
N SER A 405 11.83 -16.28 -21.00
CA SER A 405 12.66 -16.44 -19.80
C SER A 405 13.43 -15.16 -19.47
N GLU A 406 14.09 -14.57 -20.47
CA GLU A 406 14.82 -13.31 -20.31
C GLU A 406 13.87 -12.15 -20.01
N ALA A 407 12.75 -12.05 -20.73
CA ALA A 407 11.76 -11.01 -20.50
C ALA A 407 11.17 -11.09 -19.07
N THR A 408 10.93 -12.30 -18.57
CA THR A 408 10.46 -12.52 -17.20
C THR A 408 11.51 -12.11 -16.19
N THR A 409 12.77 -12.48 -16.41
CA THR A 409 13.89 -12.08 -15.54
C THR A 409 14.02 -10.56 -15.44
N ASP A 410 13.85 -9.87 -16.57
CA ASP A 410 13.88 -8.42 -16.64
C ASP A 410 12.73 -7.78 -15.87
N SER A 411 11.52 -8.31 -16.05
CA SER A 411 10.30 -7.88 -15.37
C SER A 411 10.44 -8.04 -13.84
N VAL A 412 10.93 -9.20 -13.38
CA VAL A 412 11.21 -9.48 -11.96
C VAL A 412 12.27 -8.52 -11.40
N TYR A 413 13.36 -8.30 -12.14
CA TYR A 413 14.42 -7.38 -11.72
C TYR A 413 13.90 -5.94 -11.52
N VAL A 414 13.04 -5.47 -12.43
CA VAL A 414 12.43 -4.15 -12.34
C VAL A 414 11.47 -4.06 -11.15
N LEU A 415 10.54 -5.01 -10.98
CA LEU A 415 9.60 -4.97 -9.85
C LEU A 415 10.32 -5.05 -8.50
N ARG A 416 11.34 -5.90 -8.37
CA ARG A 416 12.19 -5.99 -7.18
C ARG A 416 12.84 -4.64 -6.87
N GLY A 417 13.39 -3.98 -7.89
CA GLY A 417 14.00 -2.67 -7.76
C GLY A 417 13.01 -1.58 -7.31
N LEU A 418 11.79 -1.59 -7.87
CA LEU A 418 10.72 -0.67 -7.47
C LEU A 418 10.28 -0.90 -6.02
N LEU A 419 10.12 -2.15 -5.60
CA LEU A 419 9.81 -2.48 -4.20
C LEU A 419 10.93 -2.09 -3.22
N GLY A 420 12.15 -1.91 -3.71
CA GLY A 420 13.29 -1.41 -2.94
C GLY A 420 13.27 0.10 -2.69
N LEU A 421 12.42 0.88 -3.38
CA LEU A 421 12.23 2.29 -3.06
C LEU A 421 11.56 2.46 -1.70
N THR A 422 11.85 3.57 -1.01
CA THR A 422 11.28 3.81 0.33
C THR A 422 9.75 3.91 0.30
N SER A 423 9.11 3.45 1.38
CA SER A 423 7.67 3.60 1.58
C SER A 423 7.19 5.04 1.41
N ASN A 424 7.96 6.00 1.92
CA ASN A 424 7.64 7.44 1.83
C ASN A 424 7.55 7.92 0.38
N PHE A 425 8.41 7.43 -0.51
CA PHE A 425 8.32 7.77 -1.93
C PHE A 425 6.96 7.37 -2.52
N TRP A 426 6.49 6.15 -2.24
CA TRP A 426 5.21 5.68 -2.75
C TRP A 426 4.02 6.44 -2.14
N ILE A 427 4.14 6.81 -0.87
CA ILE A 427 3.18 7.66 -0.17
C ILE A 427 3.07 9.03 -0.84
N ASP A 428 4.21 9.66 -1.15
CA ASP A 428 4.24 10.97 -1.81
C ASP A 428 3.59 10.90 -3.20
N VAL A 429 3.82 9.81 -3.94
CA VAL A 429 3.17 9.57 -5.24
C VAL A 429 1.64 9.46 -5.13
N LEU A 430 1.10 8.99 -4.00
CA LEU A 430 -0.34 8.90 -3.73
C LEU A 430 -0.96 10.21 -3.21
N ALA A 431 -0.13 11.12 -2.70
CA ALA A 431 -0.53 12.44 -2.23
C ALA A 431 -0.66 13.48 -3.37
N LEU A 432 0.02 13.24 -4.49
CA LEU A 432 -0.05 14.00 -5.75
C LEU A 432 -1.23 13.55 -6.63
#